data_AF-A0A653DS02-F1
#
_entry.id   AF-A0A653DS02-F1
#
_cell.length_a   1.000
_cell.length_b   1.000
_cell.length_c   1.000
_cell.angle_alpha   90.00
_cell.angle_beta   90.00
_cell.angle_gamma   90.00
#
_symmetry.space_group_name_H-M   'P 1'
#
loop_
_entity.id
_entity.type
_entity.pdbx_description
1 polymer ?
#
loop_
_entity_poly.entity_id
_entity_poly.type
_entity_poly.pdbx_seq_one_letter_code
_entity_poly.pdbx_strand_id
1 'polypeptide(L)'
;MIKLRLDLHFKALAYSFNISPTTASTYFTNMVDIMYQRFSSLITWPNAAVSRKNIPFCFKETFHDKTTVILDSFEIFIERPASFVTPTAMLVQYYKHHHTVKFLIGITPQGSVSYISKAWGGRTSDKWLSWVIFLAKSNQVI
;
A
#
# COMPACT_ATOMS: atom_id res chain seq x y z
N MET A 1 5.75 12.98 11.22
CA MET A 1 5.84 13.70 9.93
C MET A 1 4.53 14.45 9.67
N ILE A 2 4.55 15.78 9.75
CA ILE A 2 3.33 16.61 9.76
C ILE A 2 2.57 16.52 8.44
N LYS A 3 3.28 16.53 7.29
CA LYS A 3 2.67 16.43 5.96
C LYS A 3 1.85 15.16 5.75
N LEU A 4 2.39 13.97 6.08
CA LEU A 4 1.66 12.71 5.89
C LEU A 4 0.43 12.58 6.80
N ARG A 5 0.49 13.13 8.03
CA ARG A 5 -0.58 12.96 9.01
C ARG A 5 -1.70 13.99 8.86
N LEU A 6 -1.38 15.21 8.42
CA LEU A 6 -2.30 16.35 8.41
C LEU A 6 -2.52 16.95 7.01
N ASP A 7 -1.83 16.46 5.99
CA ASP A 7 -1.87 16.94 4.60
C ASP A 7 -1.69 18.47 4.41
N LEU A 8 -0.96 19.13 5.31
CA LEU A 8 -0.76 20.58 5.22
C LEU A 8 -0.06 21.01 3.91
N HIS A 9 -0.40 22.19 3.39
CA HIS A 9 0.35 22.76 2.26
C HIS A 9 1.81 23.02 2.64
N PHE A 10 2.73 22.85 1.67
CA PHE A 10 4.15 23.15 1.87
C PHE A 10 4.41 24.59 2.28
N LYS A 11 3.55 25.56 1.91
CA LYS A 11 3.62 26.94 2.39
C LYS A 11 3.45 27.03 3.91
N ALA A 12 2.52 26.28 4.48
CA ALA A 12 2.28 26.25 5.92
C ALA A 12 3.44 25.60 6.66
N LEU A 13 3.98 24.49 6.13
CA LEU A 13 5.17 23.84 6.69
C LEU A 13 6.40 24.76 6.62
N ALA A 14 6.60 25.42 5.48
CA ALA A 14 7.68 26.38 5.28
C ALA A 14 7.64 27.53 6.29
N TYR A 15 6.44 28.09 6.51
CA TYR A 15 6.24 29.12 7.52
C TYR A 15 6.59 28.62 8.93
N SER A 16 6.08 27.46 9.33
CA SER A 16 6.33 26.89 10.67
C SER A 16 7.80 26.57 10.95
N PHE A 17 8.56 26.20 9.91
CA PHE A 17 9.98 25.84 10.04
C PHE A 17 10.94 26.95 9.61
N ASN A 18 10.43 28.12 9.21
CA ASN A 18 11.21 29.24 8.68
C ASN A 18 12.16 28.84 7.53
N ILE A 19 11.65 28.05 6.59
CA ILE A 19 12.36 27.60 5.38
C ILE A 19 11.56 27.97 4.13
N SER A 20 12.15 27.79 2.95
CA SER A 20 11.39 27.98 1.70
C SER A 20 10.40 26.82 1.45
N PRO A 21 9.26 27.05 0.78
CA PRO A 21 8.34 25.99 0.35
C PRO A 21 9.01 24.90 -0.49
N THR A 22 9.99 25.28 -1.31
CA THR A 22 10.80 24.35 -2.11
C THR A 22 11.61 23.44 -1.23
N THR A 23 12.31 23.99 -0.23
CA THR A 23 13.09 23.22 0.75
C THR A 23 12.19 22.25 1.53
N ALA A 24 11.02 22.71 1.98
CA ALA A 24 10.04 21.86 2.67
C ALA A 24 9.57 20.67 1.80
N SER A 25 9.33 20.92 0.50
CA SER A 25 8.99 19.88 -0.48
C SER A 25 10.13 18.88 -0.67
N THR A 26 11.35 19.36 -0.89
CA THR A 26 12.54 18.49 -1.04
C THR A 26 12.75 17.61 0.19
N TYR A 27 12.66 18.16 1.39
CA TYR A 27 12.79 17.37 2.62
C TYR A 27 11.69 16.33 2.77
N PHE A 28 10.45 16.67 2.39
CA PHE A 28 9.36 15.72 2.40
C PHE A 28 9.63 14.54 1.46
N THR A 29 9.99 14.80 0.20
CA THR A 29 10.30 13.75 -0.78
C THR A 29 11.46 12.86 -0.32
N ASN A 30 12.57 13.46 0.11
CA ASN A 30 13.73 12.70 0.60
C ASN A 30 13.37 11.81 1.79
N MET A 31 12.52 12.30 2.70
CA MET A 31 12.07 11.51 3.84
C MET A 31 11.15 10.36 3.41
N VAL A 32 10.30 10.54 2.40
CA VAL A 32 9.50 9.45 1.81
C VAL A 32 10.41 8.37 1.23
N ASP A 33 11.47 8.75 0.51
CA ASP A 33 12.44 7.80 -0.04
C ASP A 33 13.18 7.03 1.06
N ILE A 34 13.64 7.73 2.11
CA ILE A 34 14.30 7.10 3.26
C ILE A 34 13.34 6.14 3.97
N MET A 35 12.08 6.53 4.18
CA MET A 35 11.07 5.66 4.79
C MET A 35 10.83 4.41 3.93
N TYR A 36 10.74 4.56 2.60
CA TYR A 36 10.61 3.43 1.70
C TYR A 36 11.79 2.46 1.82
N GLN A 37 13.03 2.97 1.80
CA GLN A 37 14.23 2.14 1.96
C GLN A 37 14.27 1.41 3.30
N ARG A 38 13.80 2.06 4.39
CA ARG A 38 13.81 1.47 5.73
C ARG A 38 12.67 0.50 6.00
N PHE A 39 11.48 0.77 5.46
CA PHE A 39 10.29 -0.01 5.76
C PHE A 39 10.00 -1.11 4.74
N SER A 40 10.53 -1.02 3.52
CA SER A 40 10.37 -2.08 2.51
C SER A 40 10.86 -3.44 2.99
N SER A 41 11.95 -3.48 3.77
CA SER A 41 12.47 -4.72 4.37
C SER A 41 11.61 -5.29 5.50
N LEU A 42 10.67 -4.51 6.06
CA LEU A 42 9.74 -4.98 7.09
C LEU A 42 8.52 -5.70 6.49
N ILE A 43 8.25 -5.49 5.20
CA ILE A 43 7.12 -6.10 4.50
C ILE A 43 7.57 -7.47 3.98
N THR A 44 7.50 -8.46 4.85
CA THR A 44 7.92 -9.83 4.56
C THR A 44 6.76 -10.79 4.67
N TRP A 45 6.79 -11.85 3.85
CA TRP A 45 5.82 -12.93 3.99
C TRP A 45 5.99 -13.64 5.34
N PRO A 46 4.92 -13.87 6.12
CA PRO A 46 5.05 -14.48 7.43
C PRO A 46 5.48 -15.94 7.31
N ASN A 47 6.41 -16.36 8.16
CA ASN A 47 6.68 -17.77 8.34
C ASN A 47 5.44 -18.47 8.94
N ALA A 48 4.93 -19.49 8.27
CA ALA A 48 3.70 -20.17 8.66
C ALA A 48 3.75 -20.79 10.07
N ALA A 49 4.90 -21.32 10.50
CA ALA A 49 5.04 -21.87 11.85
C ALA A 49 5.00 -20.78 12.93
N VAL A 50 5.70 -19.66 12.69
CA VAL A 50 5.71 -18.51 13.61
C VAL A 50 4.34 -17.85 13.67
N SER A 51 3.69 -17.68 12.52
CA SER A 51 2.36 -17.07 12.42
C SER A 51 1.32 -17.87 13.20
N ARG A 52 1.29 -19.21 13.06
CA ARG A 52 0.37 -20.08 13.83
C ARG A 52 0.61 -20.02 15.33
N LYS A 53 1.86 -19.92 15.77
CA LYS A 53 2.17 -19.79 17.21
C LYS A 53 1.60 -18.51 17.80
N ASN A 54 1.67 -17.42 17.04
CA ASN A 54 1.34 -16.06 17.50
C ASN A 54 -0.01 -15.54 16.97
N ILE A 55 -0.87 -16.40 16.43
CA ILE A 55 -2.15 -15.97 15.88
C ILE A 55 -3.11 -15.54 17.02
N PRO A 56 -3.86 -14.43 16.89
CA PRO A 56 -4.78 -13.98 17.93
C PRO A 56 -5.92 -14.97 18.18
N PHE A 57 -6.41 -15.02 19.42
CA PHE A 57 -7.42 -15.99 19.86
C PHE A 57 -8.71 -15.96 19.01
N CYS A 58 -9.20 -14.78 18.66
CA CYS A 58 -10.41 -14.64 17.82
C CYS A 58 -10.26 -15.32 16.44
N PHE A 59 -9.05 -15.32 15.87
CA PHE A 59 -8.75 -16.03 14.63
C PHE A 59 -8.58 -17.55 14.85
N LYS A 60 -8.07 -17.97 16.01
CA LYS A 60 -8.01 -19.39 16.38
C LYS A 60 -9.38 -20.02 16.45
N GLU A 61 -10.29 -19.36 17.13
CA GLU A 61 -11.65 -19.84 17.37
C GLU A 61 -12.45 -19.91 16.07
N THR A 62 -12.37 -18.86 15.24
CA THR A 62 -13.18 -18.75 14.02
C THR A 62 -12.59 -19.54 12.84
N PHE A 63 -11.25 -19.57 12.70
CA PHE A 63 -10.58 -20.09 11.51
C PHE A 63 -9.60 -21.25 11.79
N HIS A 64 -9.56 -21.75 13.02
CA HIS A 64 -8.80 -22.95 13.42
C HIS A 64 -7.31 -22.90 13.03
N ASP A 65 -6.63 -21.78 13.29
CA ASP A 65 -5.21 -21.57 12.98
C ASP A 65 -4.84 -21.68 11.48
N LYS A 66 -5.82 -21.62 10.57
CA LYS A 66 -5.58 -21.74 9.12
C LYS A 66 -5.29 -20.40 8.44
N THR A 67 -5.64 -19.28 9.08
CA THR A 67 -5.44 -17.94 8.50
C THR A 67 -3.99 -17.50 8.62
N THR A 68 -3.33 -17.30 7.48
CA THR A 68 -1.93 -16.82 7.45
C THR A 68 -1.82 -15.35 7.04
N VAL A 69 -2.62 -14.93 6.07
CA VAL A 69 -2.69 -13.55 5.56
C VAL A 69 -4.14 -13.25 5.19
N ILE A 70 -4.59 -12.05 5.54
CA ILE A 70 -5.87 -11.44 5.16
C ILE A 70 -5.58 -10.53 3.98
N LEU A 71 -6.36 -10.68 2.91
CA LEU A 71 -6.19 -9.90 1.69
C LEU A 71 -7.28 -8.86 1.58
N ASP A 72 -6.87 -7.65 1.24
CA ASP A 72 -7.77 -6.57 0.94
C ASP A 72 -7.22 -5.73 -0.22
N SER A 73 -8.10 -5.04 -0.93
CA SER A 73 -7.69 -4.12 -1.98
C SER A 73 -8.20 -2.72 -1.69
N PHE A 74 -7.34 -1.73 -1.86
CA PHE A 74 -7.71 -0.33 -1.65
C PHE A 74 -7.39 0.50 -2.90
N GLU A 75 -8.15 1.58 -3.07
CA GLU A 75 -8.02 2.52 -4.18
C GLU A 75 -7.46 3.86 -3.67
N ILE A 76 -6.49 4.43 -4.37
CA ILE A 76 -5.99 5.78 -4.13
C ILE A 76 -6.43 6.66 -5.30
N PHE A 77 -6.97 7.84 -5.00
CA PHE A 77 -7.25 8.86 -6.00
C PHE A 77 -5.96 9.45 -6.55
N ILE A 78 -5.89 9.57 -7.86
CA ILE A 78 -4.78 10.22 -8.55
C ILE A 78 -5.29 11.33 -9.45
N GLU A 79 -4.43 12.31 -9.69
CA GLU A 79 -4.65 13.28 -10.75
C GLU A 79 -4.63 12.58 -12.11
N ARG A 80 -5.24 13.22 -13.12
CA ARG A 80 -5.25 12.68 -14.48
C ARG A 80 -3.81 12.59 -15.00
N PRO A 81 -3.30 11.39 -15.33
CA PRO A 81 -1.97 11.29 -15.87
C PRO A 81 -1.91 12.01 -17.22
N ALA A 82 -0.86 12.80 -17.43
CA ALA A 82 -0.61 13.51 -18.68
C ALA A 82 -0.10 12.57 -19.81
N SER A 83 0.38 11.37 -19.45
CA SER A 83 1.05 10.45 -20.36
C SER A 83 0.09 9.43 -21.00
N PHE A 84 0.30 9.11 -22.28
CA PHE A 84 -0.47 8.10 -23.03
C PHE A 84 -0.14 6.63 -22.69
N VAL A 85 0.86 6.37 -21.83
CA VAL A 85 1.41 5.02 -21.58
C VAL A 85 0.43 4.12 -20.81
N THR A 86 -0.40 4.71 -19.96
CA THR A 86 -1.49 3.99 -19.29
C THR A 86 -2.80 4.51 -19.87
N PRO A 87 -3.59 3.67 -20.56
CA PRO A 87 -4.86 4.11 -21.10
C PRO A 87 -5.72 4.66 -19.97
N THR A 88 -6.15 5.92 -20.08
CA THR A 88 -7.00 6.61 -19.11
C THR A 88 -8.21 5.76 -18.71
N ALA A 89 -8.73 4.97 -19.65
CA ALA A 89 -9.83 4.02 -19.46
C ALA A 89 -9.56 2.91 -18.42
N MET A 90 -8.31 2.58 -18.11
CA MET A 90 -7.93 1.61 -17.08
C MET A 90 -7.90 2.21 -15.66
N LEU A 91 -7.77 3.53 -15.56
CA LEU A 91 -7.69 4.28 -14.30
C LEU A 91 -9.04 4.88 -13.90
N VAL A 92 -9.93 5.13 -14.87
CA VAL A 92 -11.26 5.70 -14.62
C VAL A 92 -12.25 4.61 -14.23
N GLN A 93 -12.82 4.71 -13.03
CA GLN A 93 -14.02 3.94 -12.71
C GLN A 93 -15.24 4.69 -13.26
N TYR A 94 -16.04 4.03 -14.11
CA TYR A 94 -17.18 4.63 -14.84
C TYR A 94 -18.15 5.43 -13.95
N TYR A 95 -18.25 5.09 -12.67
CA TYR A 95 -19.18 5.66 -11.72
C TYR A 95 -18.58 6.71 -10.77
N LYS A 96 -17.25 6.86 -10.70
CA LYS A 96 -16.60 7.72 -9.69
C LYS A 96 -15.99 9.01 -10.25
N HIS A 97 -16.03 9.24 -11.56
CA HIS A 97 -15.48 10.43 -12.25
C HIS A 97 -14.01 10.83 -11.92
N HIS A 98 -13.31 10.04 -11.10
CA HIS A 98 -11.94 10.25 -10.66
C HIS A 98 -11.03 9.12 -11.18
N HIS A 99 -9.78 9.46 -11.45
CA HIS A 99 -8.74 8.48 -11.75
C HIS A 99 -8.28 7.84 -10.44
N THR A 100 -8.20 6.51 -10.43
CA THR A 100 -7.77 5.75 -9.27
C THR A 100 -6.75 4.69 -9.67
N VAL A 101 -5.84 4.42 -8.75
CA VAL A 101 -4.98 3.23 -8.78
C VAL A 101 -5.40 2.31 -7.65
N LYS A 102 -5.38 1.01 -7.92
CA LYS A 102 -5.73 -0.03 -6.95
C LYS A 102 -4.48 -0.79 -6.53
N PHE A 103 -4.41 -1.10 -5.25
CA PHE A 103 -3.37 -1.94 -4.66
C PHE A 103 -3.99 -3.10 -3.92
N LEU A 104 -3.32 -4.25 -3.94
CA LEU A 104 -3.61 -5.36 -3.04
C LEU A 104 -2.67 -5.29 -1.84
N ILE A 105 -3.23 -5.34 -0.64
CA ILE A 105 -2.49 -5.43 0.62
C ILE A 105 -2.74 -6.80 1.26
N GLY A 106 -1.67 -7.38 1.80
CA GLY A 106 -1.72 -8.55 2.65
C GLY A 106 -1.36 -8.15 4.08
N ILE A 107 -2.23 -8.49 5.03
CA ILE A 107 -2.03 -8.20 6.46
C ILE A 107 -2.08 -9.53 7.21
N THR A 108 -1.14 -9.75 8.13
CA THR A 108 -1.15 -10.92 9.00
C THR A 108 -2.30 -10.81 10.01
N PRO A 109 -2.80 -11.91 10.58
CA PRO A 109 -3.78 -11.85 11.67
C PRO A 109 -3.33 -10.98 12.86
N GLN A 110 -2.02 -10.82 13.06
CA GLN A 110 -1.43 -9.97 14.09
C GLN A 110 -1.46 -8.47 13.75
N GLY A 111 -1.85 -8.10 12.53
CA GLY A 111 -1.96 -6.72 12.06
C GLY A 111 -0.70 -6.17 11.39
N SER A 112 0.33 -6.99 11.16
CA SER A 112 1.51 -6.55 10.41
C SER A 112 1.27 -6.65 8.90
N VAL A 113 1.79 -5.67 8.14
CA VAL A 113 1.72 -5.70 6.68
C VAL A 113 2.74 -6.71 6.14
N SER A 114 2.26 -7.73 5.43
CA SER A 114 3.10 -8.79 4.86
C SER A 114 3.33 -8.66 3.37
N TYR A 115 2.49 -7.90 2.67
CA TYR A 115 2.58 -7.74 1.22
C TYR A 115 1.90 -6.46 0.75
N ILE A 116 2.48 -5.80 -0.24
CA ILE A 116 1.87 -4.72 -1.02
C ILE A 116 2.16 -5.00 -2.49
N SER A 117 1.14 -5.04 -3.34
CA SER A 117 1.34 -5.24 -4.78
C SER A 117 1.90 -4.00 -5.47
N LYS A 118 2.35 -4.17 -6.72
CA LYS A 118 2.46 -3.04 -7.65
C LYS A 118 1.10 -2.37 -7.85
N ALA A 119 1.11 -1.10 -8.29
CA ALA A 119 -0.10 -0.37 -8.62
C ALA A 119 -0.79 -0.99 -9.85
N TRP A 120 -2.11 -1.12 -9.79
CA TRP A 120 -2.97 -1.53 -10.90
C TRP A 120 -3.97 -0.43 -11.21
N GLY A 121 -4.58 -0.48 -12.40
CA GLY A 121 -5.66 0.44 -12.72
C GLY A 121 -6.86 0.25 -11.78
N GLY A 122 -7.55 1.32 -11.40
CA GLY A 122 -8.70 1.25 -10.49
C GLY A 122 -9.81 0.28 -10.93
N ARG A 123 -9.91 -0.03 -12.23
CA ARG A 123 -10.88 -1.00 -12.75
C ARG A 123 -10.46 -2.47 -12.61
N THR A 124 -9.22 -2.75 -12.18
CA THR A 124 -8.76 -4.12 -12.01
C THR A 124 -9.61 -4.82 -10.95
N SER A 125 -10.11 -6.01 -11.27
CA SER A 125 -10.97 -6.76 -10.36
C SER A 125 -10.18 -7.37 -9.21
N ASP A 126 -10.80 -7.47 -8.04
CA ASP A 126 -10.13 -7.99 -6.85
C ASP A 126 -9.81 -9.49 -7.01
N LYS A 127 -10.67 -10.21 -7.75
CA LYS A 127 -10.40 -11.60 -8.17
C LYS A 127 -9.10 -11.69 -8.97
N TRP A 128 -8.87 -10.79 -9.92
CA TRP A 128 -7.62 -10.78 -10.68
C TRP A 128 -6.42 -10.49 -9.79
N LEU A 129 -6.52 -9.48 -8.92
CA LEU A 129 -5.47 -9.15 -7.96
C LEU A 129 -5.14 -10.32 -7.03
N SER A 130 -6.15 -11.05 -6.57
CA SER A 130 -5.94 -12.24 -5.73
C SER A 130 -5.13 -13.33 -6.44
N TRP A 131 -5.22 -13.48 -7.77
CA TRP A 131 -4.37 -14.42 -8.50
C TRP A 131 -2.90 -13.99 -8.53
N VAL A 132 -2.64 -12.68 -8.60
CA VAL A 132 -1.28 -12.11 -8.62
C VAL A 132 -0.51 -12.47 -7.35
N ILE A 133 -1.17 -12.53 -6.19
CA ILE A 133 -0.47 -12.87 -4.94
C ILE A 133 -0.06 -14.34 -4.86
N PHE A 134 -0.82 -15.25 -5.47
CA PHE A 134 -0.43 -16.67 -5.53
C PHE A 134 0.85 -16.84 -6.36
N LEU A 135 0.96 -16.09 -7.46
CA LEU A 135 2.18 -16.04 -8.27
C LEU A 135 3.35 -15.36 -7.54
N ALA A 136 3.07 -14.30 -6.78
CA ALA A 136 4.10 -13.63 -5.98
C ALA A 136 4.65 -14.55 -4.89
N LYS A 137 3.79 -15.34 -4.23
CA LYS A 137 4.20 -16.34 -3.24
C LYS A 137 4.98 -17.50 -3.87
N SER A 138 4.61 -17.98 -5.06
CA SER A 138 5.35 -19.06 -5.74
C SER A 138 6.72 -18.62 -6.26
N ASN A 139 6.88 -17.34 -6.62
CA ASN A 139 8.14 -16.76 -7.06
C ASN A 139 9.05 -16.32 -5.90
N GLN A 140 8.54 -16.30 -4.66
CA GLN A 140 9.38 -16.26 -3.47
C GLN A 140 9.90 -17.68 -3.20
N VAL A 141 10.90 -18.04 -4.01
CA VAL A 141 11.77 -19.20 -3.80
C VAL A 141 12.44 -19.04 -2.42
N ILE A 142 12.33 -20.07 -1.59
CA ILE A 142 13.13 -20.27 -0.38
C ILE A 142 14.59 -20.39 -0.78
#